data_AF-A0A453A762-F1
#
_entry.id   AF-A0A453A762-F1
#
_cell.length_a   1.000
_cell.length_b   1.000
_cell.length_c   1.000
_cell.angle_alpha   90.00
_cell.angle_beta   90.00
_cell.angle_gamma   90.00
#
_symmetry.space_group_name_H-M   'P 1'
#
loop_
_entity.id
_entity.type
_entity.pdbx_description
1 polymer ?
#
loop_
_entity_poly.entity_id
_entity_poly.type
_entity_poly.pdbx_seq_one_letter_code
_entity_poly.pdbx_strand_id
1 'polypeptide(L)'
;ETAHSTPHQPVHHRPLPEMLRRLAARRPRQGRTRAAAAAAYRSSAAASSSVLPDALDRSSDAYAHNAAAVGGLLSDLRSRVSQRALGGGGAGVVKRNEGRGKLLPRDRIDRLLDPGASFLELSQGLIPTSV
;
A
#
# COMPACT_ATOMS: atom_id res chain seq x y z
N GLU A 1 35.96 10.95 -44.63
CA GLU A 1 35.05 10.07 -43.87
C GLU A 1 35.69 9.70 -42.54
N THR A 2 35.32 10.38 -41.47
CA THR A 2 35.84 10.14 -40.11
C THR A 2 34.85 9.28 -39.34
N ALA A 3 35.20 8.02 -39.11
CA ALA A 3 34.41 7.08 -38.32
C ALA A 3 34.37 7.52 -36.84
N HIS A 4 33.19 7.93 -36.37
CA HIS A 4 32.94 8.19 -34.94
C HIS A 4 32.79 6.87 -34.19
N SER A 5 33.89 6.40 -33.61
CA SER A 5 33.91 5.29 -32.66
C SER A 5 33.29 5.75 -31.34
N THR A 6 32.09 5.26 -31.02
CA THR A 6 31.40 5.56 -29.75
C THR A 6 31.86 4.56 -28.69
N PRO A 7 32.43 4.98 -27.55
CA PRO A 7 32.86 4.04 -26.53
C PRO A 7 31.63 3.50 -25.78
N HIS A 8 31.48 2.18 -25.78
CA HIS A 8 30.47 1.47 -25.00
C HIS A 8 30.87 1.56 -23.52
N GLN A 9 30.14 2.32 -22.71
CA GLN A 9 30.37 2.33 -21.26
C GLN A 9 29.93 0.98 -20.65
N PRO A 10 30.66 0.47 -19.64
CA PRO A 10 30.29 -0.74 -18.95
C PRO A 10 29.04 -0.50 -18.09
N VAL A 11 28.06 -1.40 -18.22
CA VAL A 11 26.89 -1.44 -17.36
C VAL A 11 27.31 -1.84 -15.94
N HIS A 12 27.39 -0.86 -15.04
CA HIS A 12 27.52 -1.12 -13.62
C HIS A 12 26.23 -1.75 -13.10
N HIS A 13 26.28 -3.05 -12.78
CA HIS A 13 25.22 -3.70 -12.03
C HIS A 13 25.07 -3.01 -10.66
N ARG A 14 23.97 -2.27 -10.50
CA ARG A 14 23.63 -1.64 -9.23
C ARG A 14 23.43 -2.75 -8.19
N PRO A 15 24.17 -2.78 -7.07
CA PRO A 15 23.90 -3.74 -6.02
C PRO A 15 22.49 -3.53 -5.48
N LEU A 16 21.81 -4.62 -5.13
CA LEU A 16 20.44 -4.60 -4.61
C LEU A 16 20.30 -3.57 -3.47
N PRO A 17 19.21 -2.78 -3.42
CA PRO A 17 18.97 -1.84 -2.34
C PRO A 17 19.11 -2.52 -0.98
N GLU A 18 19.74 -1.85 -0.02
CA GLU A 18 20.01 -2.36 1.34
C GLU A 18 18.78 -2.97 2.04
N MET A 19 17.58 -2.51 1.63
CA MET A 19 16.27 -3.04 2.03
C MET A 19 16.12 -4.56 1.78
N LEU A 20 16.73 -5.11 0.73
CA LEU A 20 16.70 -6.54 0.41
C LEU A 20 17.73 -7.38 1.19
N ARG A 21 18.78 -6.77 1.78
CA ARG A 21 19.70 -7.48 2.71
C ARG A 21 19.05 -7.78 4.05
N ARG A 22 18.07 -6.97 4.49
CA ARG A 22 17.33 -7.20 5.74
C ARG A 22 16.40 -8.42 5.68
N LEU A 23 16.00 -8.88 4.49
CA LEU A 23 15.20 -10.09 4.34
C LEU A 23 16.01 -11.39 4.57
N ALA A 24 17.34 -11.33 4.42
CA ALA A 24 18.24 -12.48 4.60
C ALA A 24 18.68 -12.68 6.06
N ALA A 25 18.55 -11.67 6.92
CA ALA A 25 18.84 -11.77 8.35
C ALA A 25 17.62 -12.27 9.15
N ARG A 26 17.04 -13.40 8.72
CA ARG A 26 16.03 -14.13 9.50
C ARG A 26 16.70 -14.71 10.75
N ARG A 27 16.62 -13.98 11.86
CA ARG A 27 17.00 -14.51 13.18
C ARG A 27 16.15 -15.76 13.50
N PRO A 28 16.73 -16.81 14.12
CA PRO A 28 15.96 -17.97 14.56
C PRO A 28 14.94 -17.52 15.62
N ARG A 29 13.68 -17.91 15.43
CA ARG A 29 12.61 -17.76 16.42
C ARG A 29 13.00 -18.55 17.66
N GLN A 30 13.30 -17.86 18.77
CA GLN A 30 13.38 -18.50 20.08
C GLN A 30 12.07 -19.25 20.34
N GLY A 31 12.19 -20.57 20.56
CA GLY A 31 11.07 -21.48 20.65
C GLY A 31 10.18 -21.18 21.85
N ARG A 32 9.00 -20.60 21.60
CA ARG A 32 7.85 -20.82 22.46
C ARG A 32 7.34 -22.23 22.14
N THR A 33 7.42 -23.13 23.11
CA THR A 33 6.96 -24.51 22.96
C THR A 33 5.49 -24.52 22.52
N ARG A 34 5.19 -25.16 21.38
CA ARG A 34 3.82 -25.30 20.84
C ARG A 34 2.87 -26.01 21.83
N ALA A 35 3.43 -26.73 22.79
CA ALA A 35 2.71 -27.50 23.80
C ALA A 35 1.88 -26.63 24.76
N ALA A 36 2.37 -25.46 25.19
CA ALA A 36 1.64 -24.60 26.13
C ALA A 36 0.37 -23.98 25.50
N ALA A 37 0.45 -23.61 24.22
CA ALA A 37 -0.70 -23.10 23.47
C ALA A 37 -1.76 -24.19 23.19
N ALA A 38 -1.33 -25.44 22.96
CA ALA A 38 -2.23 -26.55 22.68
C ALA A 38 -3.03 -27.00 23.93
N ALA A 39 -2.49 -26.82 25.13
CA ALA A 39 -3.18 -27.17 26.38
C ALA A 39 -4.30 -26.19 26.73
N ALA A 40 -4.11 -24.89 26.47
CA ALA A 40 -5.13 -23.86 26.68
C ALA A 40 -6.36 -24.02 25.76
N TYR A 41 -6.19 -24.65 24.60
CA TYR A 41 -7.25 -24.86 23.61
C TYR A 41 -8.27 -25.95 24.00
N ARG A 42 -7.89 -26.92 24.85
CA ARG A 42 -8.72 -28.11 25.11
C ARG A 42 -9.77 -27.94 26.22
N SER A 43 -9.81 -26.82 26.94
CA SER A 43 -10.63 -26.68 28.16
C SER A 43 -11.94 -25.89 28.01
N SER A 44 -12.29 -25.36 26.83
CA SER A 44 -13.50 -24.52 26.64
C SER A 44 -14.39 -24.93 25.45
N ALA A 45 -14.24 -26.16 24.96
CA ALA A 45 -14.90 -26.62 23.75
C ALA A 45 -16.36 -27.06 24.03
N ALA A 46 -17.32 -26.16 23.77
CA ALA A 46 -18.64 -26.55 23.24
C ALA A 46 -19.42 -25.39 22.58
N ALA A 47 -19.11 -24.11 22.86
CA ALA A 47 -19.75 -22.97 22.16
C ALA A 47 -18.77 -21.87 21.69
N SER A 48 -17.49 -21.93 22.10
CA SER A 48 -16.52 -20.83 21.92
C SER A 48 -15.37 -21.15 20.95
N SER A 49 -15.42 -22.29 20.24
CA SER A 49 -14.36 -22.71 19.30
C SER A 49 -14.38 -22.00 17.95
N SER A 50 -15.40 -21.18 17.68
CA SER A 50 -15.53 -20.36 16.45
C SER A 50 -14.94 -18.96 16.59
N VAL A 51 -14.52 -18.56 17.79
CA VAL A 51 -13.95 -17.23 18.06
C VAL A 51 -12.43 -17.33 18.12
N LEU A 52 -11.75 -16.58 17.26
CA LEU A 52 -10.29 -16.49 17.28
C LEU A 52 -9.84 -15.64 18.47
N PRO A 53 -8.97 -16.14 19.37
CA PRO A 53 -8.46 -15.33 20.47
C PRO A 53 -7.51 -14.24 19.94
N ASP A 54 -7.71 -13.00 20.40
CA ASP A 54 -6.79 -11.89 20.12
C ASP A 54 -5.54 -12.01 21.01
N ALA A 55 -4.43 -12.44 20.41
CA ALA A 55 -3.15 -12.59 21.10
C ALA A 55 -2.21 -11.37 20.89
N LEU A 56 -2.71 -10.26 20.34
CA LEU A 56 -1.89 -9.12 19.97
C LEU A 56 -1.58 -8.20 21.15
N ASP A 57 -0.31 -8.13 21.54
CA ASP A 57 0.18 -7.14 22.50
C ASP A 57 0.45 -5.80 21.81
N ARG A 58 -0.49 -4.87 21.99
CA ARG A 58 -0.45 -3.51 21.43
C ARG A 58 0.51 -2.57 22.16
N SER A 59 1.03 -2.96 23.33
CA SER A 59 2.03 -2.18 24.08
C SER A 59 3.47 -2.51 23.72
N SER A 60 3.68 -3.57 22.94
CA SER A 60 5.02 -4.02 22.54
C SER A 60 5.70 -3.10 21.53
N ASP A 61 7.02 -2.96 21.63
CA ASP A 61 7.83 -2.21 20.67
C ASP A 61 7.69 -2.76 19.23
N ALA A 62 7.55 -4.07 19.09
CA ALA A 62 7.34 -4.71 17.79
C ALA A 62 6.01 -4.28 17.14
N TYR A 63 4.95 -4.15 17.93
CA TYR A 63 3.67 -3.62 17.44
C TYR A 63 3.82 -2.16 16.99
N ALA A 64 4.44 -1.31 17.82
CA ALA A 64 4.66 0.10 17.50
C ALA A 64 5.49 0.28 16.21
N HIS A 65 6.56 -0.50 16.04
CA HIS A 65 7.38 -0.48 14.83
C HIS A 65 6.59 -0.88 13.58
N ASN A 66 5.82 -1.96 13.63
CA ASN A 66 5.04 -2.43 12.50
C ASN A 66 3.91 -1.45 12.14
N ALA A 67 3.23 -0.90 13.15
CA ALA A 67 2.21 0.11 12.95
C ALA A 67 2.76 1.36 12.27
N ALA A 68 3.95 1.82 12.69
CA ALA A 68 4.62 2.95 12.04
C ALA A 68 5.01 2.65 10.58
N ALA A 69 5.56 1.46 10.31
CA ALA A 69 5.94 1.05 8.96
C ALA A 69 4.73 0.99 8.01
N VAL A 70 3.63 0.36 8.42
CA VAL A 70 2.39 0.29 7.63
C VAL A 70 1.76 1.66 7.49
N GLY A 71 1.78 2.48 8.54
CA GLY A 71 1.30 3.87 8.50
C GLY A 71 2.03 4.70 7.44
N GLY A 72 3.35 4.55 7.33
CA GLY A 72 4.15 5.20 6.28
C GLY A 72 3.72 4.80 4.86
N LEU A 73 3.55 3.50 4.62
CA LEU A 73 3.08 2.98 3.33
C LEU A 73 1.67 3.48 2.96
N LEU A 74 0.77 3.52 3.95
CA LEU A 74 -0.59 4.01 3.76
C LEU A 74 -0.61 5.52 3.44
N SER A 75 0.24 6.29 4.12
CA SER A 75 0.40 7.73 3.86
C SER A 75 0.89 7.99 2.43
N ASP A 76 1.92 7.28 1.99
CA ASP A 76 2.45 7.40 0.63
C ASP A 76 1.39 7.00 -0.42
N LEU A 77 0.70 5.88 -0.21
CA LEU A 77 -0.40 5.45 -1.08
C LEU A 77 -1.49 6.53 -1.19
N ARG A 78 -1.97 7.05 -0.05
CA ARG A 78 -3.00 8.09 -0.01
C ARG A 78 -2.56 9.37 -0.70
N SER A 79 -1.30 9.77 -0.53
CA SER A 79 -0.72 10.94 -1.21
C SER A 79 -0.73 10.75 -2.73
N ARG A 80 -0.25 9.62 -3.23
CA ARG A 80 -0.23 9.29 -4.67
C ARG A 80 -1.63 9.24 -5.28
N VAL A 81 -2.59 8.63 -4.59
CA VAL A 81 -3.99 8.57 -5.02
C VAL A 81 -4.60 9.97 -5.06
N SER A 82 -4.38 10.77 -4.02
CA SER A 82 -4.90 12.14 -3.95
C SER A 82 -4.37 12.99 -5.10
N GLN A 83 -3.06 12.95 -5.36
CA GLN A 83 -2.42 13.73 -6.43
C GLN A 83 -2.94 13.36 -7.82
N ARG A 84 -3.06 12.06 -8.13
CA ARG A 84 -3.49 11.62 -9.46
C ARG A 84 -4.98 11.76 -9.67
N ALA A 85 -5.75 11.29 -8.70
CA ALA A 85 -7.16 11.02 -8.90
C ALA A 85 -8.04 12.25 -8.60
N LEU A 86 -7.65 13.10 -7.64
CA LEU A 86 -8.31 14.39 -7.41
C LEU A 86 -7.82 15.48 -8.37
N GLY A 87 -6.69 15.27 -9.05
CA GLY A 87 -6.11 16.25 -9.97
C GLY A 87 -6.93 16.50 -11.25
N GLY A 88 -7.93 15.66 -11.56
CA GLY A 88 -8.84 15.87 -12.70
C GLY A 88 -8.16 15.94 -14.07
N GLY A 89 -6.99 15.30 -14.24
CA GLY A 89 -6.16 15.43 -15.44
C GLY A 89 -5.34 16.72 -15.52
N GLY A 90 -5.22 17.45 -14.40
CA GLY A 90 -4.48 18.71 -14.25
C GLY A 90 -5.39 19.94 -14.25
N ALA A 91 -4.92 21.02 -13.63
CA ALA A 91 -5.67 22.26 -13.44
C ALA A 91 -6.22 22.87 -14.75
N GLY A 92 -5.50 22.72 -15.86
CA GLY A 92 -5.96 23.19 -17.18
C GLY A 92 -7.17 22.41 -17.71
N VAL A 93 -7.21 21.10 -17.50
CA VAL A 93 -8.35 20.24 -17.90
C VAL A 93 -9.56 20.54 -17.03
N VAL A 94 -9.37 20.73 -15.72
CA VAL A 94 -10.43 21.11 -14.79
C VAL A 94 -11.07 22.43 -15.23
N LYS A 95 -10.28 23.50 -15.35
CA LYS A 95 -10.78 24.83 -15.79
C LYS A 95 -11.50 24.78 -17.14
N ARG A 96 -11.01 23.96 -18.08
CA ARG A 96 -11.65 23.81 -19.40
C ARG A 96 -13.01 23.13 -19.33
N ASN A 97 -13.20 22.15 -18.45
CA ASN A 97 -14.50 21.51 -18.27
C ASN A 97 -15.48 22.46 -17.57
N GLU A 98 -15.03 23.09 -16.48
CA GLU A 98 -15.82 24.08 -15.73
C GLU A 98 -16.23 25.27 -16.59
N GLY A 99 -15.32 25.85 -17.37
CA GLY A 99 -15.61 26.95 -18.28
C GLY A 99 -16.58 26.60 -19.41
N ARG A 100 -16.85 25.31 -19.64
CA ARG A 100 -17.89 24.80 -20.56
C ARG A 100 -19.18 24.40 -19.84
N GLY A 101 -19.29 24.65 -18.54
CA GLY A 101 -20.41 24.23 -17.70
C GLY A 101 -20.52 22.71 -17.52
N LYS A 102 -19.42 21.97 -17.72
CA LYS A 102 -19.40 20.51 -17.59
C LYS A 102 -18.85 20.10 -16.23
N LEU A 103 -19.49 19.11 -15.62
CA LEU A 103 -19.04 18.48 -14.39
C LEU A 103 -17.80 17.62 -14.63
N LEU A 104 -16.91 17.53 -13.63
CA LEU A 104 -15.80 16.57 -13.67
C LEU A 104 -16.33 15.13 -13.57
N PRO A 105 -15.54 14.13 -13.99
CA PRO A 105 -15.94 12.72 -13.85
C PRO A 105 -16.35 12.33 -12.44
N ARG A 106 -15.62 12.77 -11.40
CA ARG A 106 -15.94 12.46 -10.00
C ARG A 106 -17.18 13.20 -9.52
N ASP A 107 -17.35 14.47 -9.85
CA ASP A 107 -18.58 15.21 -9.52
C ASP A 107 -19.82 14.55 -10.15
N ARG A 108 -19.69 13.93 -11.33
CA ARG A 108 -20.78 13.16 -11.95
C ARG A 108 -21.09 11.88 -11.18
N ILE A 109 -20.07 11.19 -10.68
CA ILE A 109 -20.23 10.00 -9.83
C ILE A 109 -20.92 10.41 -8.53
N ASP A 110 -20.47 11.48 -7.87
CA ASP A 110 -21.04 11.95 -6.61
C ASP A 110 -22.53 12.33 -6.73
N ARG A 111 -22.95 12.86 -7.89
CA ARG A 111 -24.37 13.14 -8.17
C ARG A 111 -25.18 11.92 -8.57
N LEU A 112 -24.52 10.87 -9.06
CA LEU A 112 -25.17 9.62 -9.46
C LEU A 112 -25.43 8.71 -8.26
N LEU A 113 -24.56 8.78 -7.24
CA LEU A 113 -24.69 7.98 -6.02
C LEU A 113 -25.76 8.55 -5.09
N ASP A 114 -26.41 7.65 -4.34
CA ASP A 114 -27.31 8.06 -3.26
C ASP A 114 -26.53 8.79 -2.15
N PRO A 115 -27.10 9.83 -1.51
CA PRO A 115 -26.45 10.51 -0.40
C PRO A 115 -26.08 9.55 0.74
N GLY A 116 -24.79 9.51 1.08
CA GLY A 116 -24.27 8.63 2.14
C GLY A 116 -23.96 7.19 1.69
N ALA A 117 -24.18 6.84 0.42
CA ALA A 117 -23.75 5.55 -0.10
C ALA A 117 -22.22 5.40 -0.05
N SER A 118 -21.76 4.19 0.23
CA SER A 118 -20.34 3.85 0.17
C SER A 118 -19.91 3.66 -1.29
N PHE A 119 -18.71 4.14 -1.63
CA PHE A 119 -18.14 4.00 -2.97
C PHE A 119 -16.79 3.29 -2.91
N LEU A 120 -16.64 2.20 -3.68
CA LEU A 120 -15.39 1.45 -3.81
C LEU A 120 -14.80 1.69 -5.20
N GLU A 121 -13.70 2.44 -5.25
CA GLU A 121 -13.02 2.76 -6.49
C GLU A 121 -11.98 1.71 -6.86
N LEU A 122 -11.95 1.31 -8.13
CA LEU A 122 -11.04 0.28 -8.63
C LEU A 122 -9.82 0.90 -9.32
N SER A 123 -8.67 0.25 -9.19
CA SER A 123 -7.44 0.53 -9.98
C SER A 123 -6.94 1.98 -10.00
N GLN A 124 -7.09 2.72 -8.90
CA GLN A 124 -6.74 4.14 -8.76
C GLN A 124 -5.31 4.55 -9.10
N GLY A 125 -4.36 3.62 -8.95
CA GLY A 125 -2.94 3.85 -9.16
C GLY A 125 -2.37 3.24 -10.45
N LEU A 126 -3.17 2.52 -11.24
CA LEU A 126 -2.66 1.74 -12.36
C LEU A 126 -2.67 2.54 -13.68
N ILE A 127 -1.81 3.54 -13.76
CA ILE A 127 -1.32 4.03 -15.06
C ILE A 127 0.20 4.17 -14.93
N PRO A 128 1.00 3.35 -15.61
CA PRO A 128 2.44 3.53 -15.64
C PRO A 128 2.75 4.86 -16.32
N THR A 129 3.16 5.85 -15.55
CA THR A 129 3.80 7.07 -16.07
C THR A 129 5.25 6.72 -16.37
N SER A 130 5.47 5.87 -17.37
CA SER A 130 6.74 5.78 -18.07
C SER A 130 6.65 6.70 -19.29
N VAL A 131 7.13 7.92 -19.13
CA VAL A 131 7.60 8.78 -20.21
C VAL A 131 9.07 9.04 -19.94
#